data_AF-A0A7Y1YTM9-F1
#
_entry.id   AF-A0A7Y1YTM9-F1
#
_cell.length_a   1.000
_cell.length_b   1.000
_cell.length_c   1.000
_cell.angle_alpha   90.00
_cell.angle_beta   90.00
_cell.angle_gamma   90.00
#
_symmetry.space_group_name_H-M   'P 1'
#
loop_
_entity.id
_entity.type
_entity.pdbx_description
1 polymer ?
#
loop_
_entity_poly.entity_id
_entity_poly.type
_entity_poly.pdbx_seq_one_letter_code
_entity_poly.pdbx_strand_id
1 'polypeptide(L)' 'LDTMPHIERSIFPWNWAYYQSGRSDQISPWIEAFINARNWLEKH' A
#
# COMPACT_ATOMS: atom_id res chain seq x y z
N LEU A 1 -7.25 3.21 17.77
CA LEU A 1 -7.41 2.42 16.52
C LEU A 1 -8.81 2.70 15.99
N ASP A 2 -9.05 3.92 15.52
CA ASP A 2 -10.41 4.38 15.18
C ASP A 2 -10.61 4.63 13.68
N THR A 3 -9.73 4.07 12.87
CA THR A 3 -9.89 3.96 11.43
C THR A 3 -9.07 2.76 11.04
N MET A 4 -9.72 1.64 10.70
CA MET A 4 -9.02 0.64 9.88
C MET A 4 -8.87 1.29 8.51
N PRO A 5 -7.66 1.71 8.11
CA PRO A 5 -7.47 2.22 6.76
C PRO A 5 -7.63 1.02 5.83
N HIS A 6 -8.44 1.17 4.78
CA HIS A 6 -8.48 0.20 3.69
C HIS A 6 -7.19 0.31 2.87
N ILE A 7 -6.09 -0.21 3.41
CA ILE A 7 -4.76 -0.15 2.79
C ILE A 7 -4.74 -0.89 1.45
N GLU A 8 -5.60 -1.90 1.30
CA GLU A 8 -5.84 -2.64 0.07
C GLU A 8 -6.42 -1.76 -1.05
N ARG A 9 -7.20 -0.72 -0.69
CA ARG A 9 -7.77 0.24 -1.64
C ARG A 9 -6.79 1.33 -2.01
N SER A 10 -5.70 1.48 -1.27
CA SER A 10 -4.72 2.56 -1.43
C SER A 10 -3.41 2.08 -2.04
N ILE A 11 -3.38 0.93 -2.73
CA ILE A 11 -2.17 0.38 -3.37
C ILE A 11 -1.70 1.26 -4.53
N PHE A 12 -2.63 1.83 -5.28
CA PHE A 12 -2.31 2.58 -6.49
C PHE A 12 -2.60 4.08 -6.34
N PRO A 13 -1.74 4.96 -6.89
CA PRO A 13 -1.90 6.42 -6.85
C PRO A 13 -3.27 6.94 -7.30
N TRP A 14 -3.85 6.32 -8.33
CA TRP A 14 -5.13 6.75 -8.90
C TRP A 14 -6.33 6.50 -7.98
N ASN A 15 -6.17 5.70 -6.91
CA ASN A 15 -7.19 5.51 -5.90
C ASN A 15 -7.17 6.58 -4.80
N TRP A 16 -6.18 7.49 -4.81
CA TRP A 16 -6.01 8.48 -3.76
C TRP A 16 -6.76 9.76 -4.10
N ALA A 17 -7.50 10.31 -3.14
CA ALA A 17 -8.24 11.57 -3.31
C ALA A 17 -7.31 12.79 -3.53
N TYR A 18 -6.07 12.70 -3.06
CA TYR A 18 -5.06 13.73 -3.23
C TYR A 18 -3.69 13.07 -3.43
N TYR A 19 -3.03 13.44 -4.52
CA TYR A 19 -1.69 12.98 -4.85
C TYR A 19 -0.79 14.21 -5.01
N GLN A 20 0.31 14.27 -4.25
CA GLN A 20 1.21 15.41 -4.26
C GLN A 20 1.90 15.55 -5.62
N SER A 21 1.87 16.76 -6.18
CA SER A 21 2.56 17.09 -7.42
C SER A 21 4.08 16.86 -7.27
N GLY A 22 4.66 16.01 -8.11
CA GLY A 22 6.09 15.71 -8.09
C GLY A 22 6.45 14.34 -7.50
N ARG A 23 5.48 13.59 -6.94
CA ARG A 23 5.69 12.15 -6.68
C ARG A 23 5.49 11.36 -7.97
N SER A 24 6.33 10.35 -8.19
CA SER A 24 6.23 9.41 -9.31
C SER A 24 6.16 7.96 -8.80
N ASP A 25 5.61 7.78 -7.59
CA ASP A 25 5.50 6.47 -6.96
C ASP A 25 4.47 5.63 -7.74
N GLN A 26 4.89 4.48 -8.29
CA GLN A 26 3.97 3.60 -9.03
C GLN A 26 3.03 2.82 -8.11
N ILE A 27 3.44 2.59 -6.86
CA ILE A 27 2.71 1.84 -5.83
C ILE A 27 2.92 2.50 -4.47
N SER A 28 1.96 2.28 -3.56
CA SER A 28 1.99 2.84 -2.22
C SER A 28 3.03 2.16 -1.32
N PRO A 29 3.54 2.84 -0.28
CA PRO A 29 4.36 2.21 0.76
C PRO A 29 3.64 1.06 1.47
N TRP A 30 2.31 1.05 1.49
CA TRP A 30 1.50 0.03 2.16
C TRP A 30 1.59 -1.35 1.50
N ILE A 31 2.10 -1.44 0.27
CA ILE A 31 2.34 -2.72 -0.42
C ILE A 31 3.36 -3.60 0.32
N GLU A 32 4.26 -2.99 1.09
CA GLU A 32 5.31 -3.68 1.84
C GLU A 32 4.74 -4.70 2.84
N ALA A 33 3.58 -4.40 3.45
CA ALA A 33 2.89 -5.33 4.34
C ALA A 33 2.49 -6.64 3.64
N PHE A 34 2.03 -6.55 2.38
CA PHE A 34 1.63 -7.71 1.58
C PHE A 34 2.86 -8.51 1.09
N ILE A 35 3.94 -7.82 0.73
CA ILE A 35 5.22 -8.46 0.38
C ILE A 35 5.76 -9.25 1.58
N ASN A 36 5.74 -8.66 2.77
CA ASN A 36 6.20 -9.32 3.99
C ASN A 36 5.35 -10.54 4.35
N ALA A 37 4.01 -10.45 4.22
CA ALA A 37 3.13 -11.59 4.43
C ALA A 37 3.40 -12.73 3.45
N ARG A 38 3.61 -12.43 2.17
CA ARG A 38 4.01 -13.42 1.17
C ARG A 38 5.35 -14.06 1.50
N ASN A 39 6.37 -13.26 1.80
CA ASN A 39 7.70 -13.77 2.14
C ASN A 39 7.69 -14.64 3.39
N TRP A 40 6.80 -14.38 4.34
CA TRP A 40 6.60 -15.24 5.50
C TRP A 40 6.03 -16.59 5.10
N LEU A 41 5.01 -16.63 4.24
CA LEU A 41 4.44 -17.86 3.69
C LEU A 41 5.44 -18.65 2.86
N GLU A 42 6.32 -18.01 2.09
CA GLU A 42 7.34 -18.72 1.28
C GLU A 42 8.46 -19.33 2.13
N LYS A 43 8.65 -18.86 3.36
CA LYS A 43 9.66 -19.39 4.30
C LYS A 43 9.15 -20.52 5.19
N HIS A 44 7.83 -20.76 5.23
CA HIS A 44 7.19 -21.79 6.07
C HIS A 44 6.55 -22.86 5.20
#